data_AF-A0A3A3FPG0-F1
#
_entry.id   AF-A0A3A3FPG0-F1
#
_cell.length_a   1.000
_cell.length_b   1.000
_cell.length_c   1.000
_cell.angle_alpha   90.00
_cell.angle_beta   90.00
_cell.angle_gamma   90.00
#
_symmetry.space_group_name_H-M   'P 1'
#
loop_
_entity.id
_entity.type
_entity.pdbx_description
1 polymer ?
#
loop_
_entity_poly.entity_id
_entity_poly.type
_entity_poly.pdbx_seq_one_letter_code
_entity_poly.pdbx_strand_id
1 'polypeptide(L)'
;MDIGMTIPCVRSLATTDKPNEFKEDIANYWHFEIKARDTGTMLLNDLRNPLHPINEEEFIQFLADAILNKSFSITEYEQLTSLDFENEAEVADDLRDLWQMMYGDRPIETSPTINNSAV
;
A
#
# COMPACT_ATOMS: atom_id res chain seq x y z
N MET A 1 -39.15 38.76 -3.58
CA MET A 1 -37.97 38.65 -2.72
C MET A 1 -37.42 37.26 -2.93
N ASP A 2 -36.16 37.21 -3.35
CA ASP A 2 -35.48 36.10 -4.01
C ASP A 2 -35.33 34.86 -3.14
N ILE A 3 -35.38 33.71 -3.80
CA ILE A 3 -35.26 32.37 -3.24
C ILE A 3 -33.77 32.10 -3.12
N GLY A 4 -33.25 31.93 -1.90
CA GLY A 4 -31.85 31.62 -1.66
C GLY A 4 -31.48 30.24 -2.17
N MET A 5 -31.18 30.10 -3.46
CA MET A 5 -30.34 29.04 -4.00
C MET A 5 -28.94 29.19 -3.41
N THR A 6 -28.54 28.26 -2.55
CA THR A 6 -27.11 28.00 -2.29
C THR A 6 -26.82 26.54 -2.60
N ILE A 7 -26.24 26.41 -3.79
CA ILE A 7 -25.39 25.39 -4.40
C ILE A 7 -24.88 24.29 -3.43
N PRO A 8 -24.86 23.02 -3.87
CA PRO A 8 -24.46 21.86 -3.07
C PRO A 8 -23.08 22.04 -2.46
N CYS A 9 -22.93 21.57 -1.21
CA CYS A 9 -21.61 21.30 -0.66
C CYS A 9 -20.88 20.36 -1.63
N VAL A 10 -19.97 20.96 -2.39
CA VAL A 10 -18.86 20.31 -3.04
C VAL A 10 -18.33 19.27 -2.07
N ARG A 11 -18.54 17.99 -2.42
CA ARG A 11 -17.77 16.88 -1.85
C ARG A 11 -16.33 17.28 -2.08
N SER A 12 -15.70 17.81 -1.03
CA SER A 12 -14.29 18.18 -1.05
C SER A 12 -13.57 17.02 -1.73
N LEU A 13 -12.83 17.35 -2.79
CA LEU A 13 -11.80 16.52 -3.35
C LEU A 13 -10.83 16.26 -2.20
N ALA A 14 -11.15 15.28 -1.36
CA ALA A 14 -10.25 14.79 -0.35
C ALA A 14 -9.04 14.34 -1.16
N THR A 15 -7.92 15.04 -0.97
CA THR A 15 -6.63 14.51 -1.34
C THR A 15 -6.54 13.18 -0.62
N THR A 16 -6.79 12.10 -1.36
CA THR A 16 -6.73 10.75 -0.83
C THR A 16 -5.39 10.59 -0.12
N ASP A 17 -5.43 10.22 1.16
CA ASP A 17 -4.24 9.96 1.95
C ASP A 17 -3.63 8.63 1.49
N LYS A 18 -2.83 8.67 0.43
CA LYS A 18 -2.25 7.49 -0.23
C LYS A 18 -1.52 6.55 0.74
N PRO A 19 -0.74 7.04 1.72
CA PRO A 19 -0.21 6.20 2.79
C PRO A 19 -1.29 5.44 3.59
N ASN A 20 -2.44 6.06 3.86
CA ASN A 20 -3.54 5.39 4.55
C ASN A 20 -4.21 4.34 3.66
N GLU A 21 -4.43 4.64 2.38
CA GLU A 21 -4.97 3.66 1.42
C GLU A 21 -4.08 2.43 1.29
N PHE A 22 -2.75 2.61 1.26
CA PHE A 22 -1.81 1.50 1.29
C PHE A 22 -1.98 0.62 2.53
N LYS A 23 -2.18 1.22 3.72
CA LYS A 23 -2.44 0.47 4.96
C LYS A 23 -3.78 -0.27 4.92
N GLU A 24 -4.80 0.36 4.33
CA GLU A 24 -6.11 -0.27 4.12
C GLU A 24 -6.00 -1.47 3.16
N ASP A 25 -5.22 -1.37 2.09
CA ASP A 25 -4.96 -2.50 1.18
C ASP A 25 -4.28 -3.66 1.91
N ILE A 26 -3.26 -3.37 2.75
CA ILE A 26 -2.62 -4.37 3.58
C ILE A 26 -3.62 -5.01 4.55
N ALA A 27 -4.48 -4.23 5.21
CA ALA A 27 -5.48 -4.76 6.13
C ALA A 27 -6.55 -5.61 5.41
N ASN A 28 -6.98 -5.21 4.21
CA ASN A 28 -8.05 -5.87 3.47
C ASN A 28 -7.60 -7.17 2.79
N TYR A 29 -6.38 -7.18 2.25
CA TYR A 29 -5.88 -8.31 1.46
C TYR A 29 -4.88 -9.15 2.26
N TRP A 30 -4.08 -8.56 3.13
CA TRP A 30 -2.93 -9.20 3.78
C TRP A 30 -3.13 -9.48 5.29
N HIS A 31 -4.37 -9.62 5.76
CA HIS A 31 -4.65 -10.06 7.14
C HIS A 31 -4.67 -11.60 7.29
N PHE A 32 -4.41 -12.10 8.50
CA PHE A 32 -4.20 -13.53 8.83
C PHE A 32 -5.24 -14.51 8.24
N GLU A 33 -6.51 -14.14 8.17
CA GLU A 33 -7.59 -15.03 7.72
C GLU A 33 -7.69 -15.19 6.19
N ILE A 34 -7.06 -14.31 5.40
CA ILE A 34 -7.15 -14.27 3.93
C ILE A 34 -5.78 -14.48 3.26
N LYS A 35 -4.70 -14.78 3.98
CA LYS A 35 -3.39 -15.15 3.36
C LYS A 35 -3.49 -16.46 2.57
N ALA A 36 -4.02 -16.36 1.36
CA ALA A 36 -4.19 -17.43 0.39
C ALA A 36 -3.26 -17.16 -0.80
N ARG A 37 -2.99 -18.20 -1.59
CA ARG A 37 -2.12 -18.09 -2.77
C ARG A 37 -2.58 -17.04 -3.78
N ASP A 38 -3.87 -16.72 -3.79
CA ASP A 38 -4.46 -15.81 -4.77
C ASP A 38 -4.46 -14.34 -4.30
N THR A 39 -4.12 -14.08 -3.04
CA THR A 39 -4.16 -12.74 -2.42
C THR A 39 -3.33 -11.72 -3.19
N GLY A 40 -2.08 -12.05 -3.52
CA GLY A 40 -1.23 -11.16 -4.31
C GLY A 40 -1.80 -10.87 -5.70
N THR A 41 -2.48 -11.83 -6.31
CA THR A 41 -3.14 -11.66 -7.62
C THR A 41 -4.38 -10.78 -7.52
N MET A 42 -5.18 -10.94 -6.46
CA MET A 42 -6.37 -10.11 -6.23
C MET A 42 -6.00 -8.65 -6.00
N LEU A 43 -5.02 -8.40 -5.13
CA LEU A 43 -4.52 -7.05 -4.87
C LEU A 43 -3.93 -6.40 -6.13
N LEU A 44 -3.13 -7.12 -6.90
CA LEU A 44 -2.62 -6.60 -8.19
C LEU A 44 -3.73 -6.23 -9.17
N ASN A 45 -4.81 -7.02 -9.22
CA ASN A 45 -5.95 -6.70 -10.09
C ASN A 45 -6.67 -5.44 -9.63
N ASP A 46 -6.79 -5.22 -8.32
CA ASP A 46 -7.41 -4.01 -7.76
C ASP A 46 -6.55 -2.77 -7.99
N LEU A 47 -5.23 -2.86 -7.76
CA LEU A 47 -4.27 -1.78 -8.03
C LEU A 47 -4.20 -1.35 -9.50
N ARG A 48 -4.61 -2.23 -10.42
CA ARG A 48 -4.70 -1.95 -11.86
C ARG A 48 -6.02 -1.31 -12.27
N ASN A 49 -6.99 -1.22 -11.36
CA ASN A 49 -8.23 -0.52 -11.59
C ASN A 49 -7.98 1.01 -11.61
N PRO A 50 -8.35 1.73 -12.68
CA PRO A 50 -8.16 3.18 -12.75
C PRO A 50 -8.89 3.98 -11.67
N LEU A 51 -9.86 3.37 -10.99
CA LEU A 51 -10.61 3.96 -9.89
C LEU A 51 -9.98 3.69 -8.52
N HIS A 52 -8.93 2.86 -8.46
CA HIS A 52 -8.24 2.57 -7.22
C HIS A 52 -7.53 3.83 -6.70
N PRO A 53 -7.60 4.14 -5.39
CA PRO A 53 -7.05 5.37 -4.83
C PRO A 53 -5.52 5.53 -4.98
N ILE A 54 -4.81 4.41 -5.06
CA ILE A 54 -3.38 4.33 -5.40
C ILE A 54 -3.16 3.35 -6.55
N ASN A 55 -2.16 3.59 -7.38
CA ASN A 55 -1.82 2.66 -8.46
C ASN A 55 -0.70 1.66 -8.07
N GLU A 56 -0.44 0.68 -8.94
CA GLU A 56 0.59 -0.35 -8.74
C GLU A 56 2.00 0.25 -8.45
N GLU A 57 2.41 1.32 -9.13
CA GLU A 57 3.72 1.94 -8.94
C GLU A 57 3.84 2.60 -7.55
N GLU A 58 2.78 3.27 -7.10
CA GLU A 58 2.72 3.89 -5.78
C GLU A 58 2.73 2.83 -4.67
N PHE A 59 1.96 1.76 -4.86
CA PHE A 59 1.96 0.63 -3.94
C PHE A 59 3.34 -0.03 -3.84
N ILE A 60 4.04 -0.22 -4.97
CA ILE A 60 5.41 -0.75 -4.99
C ILE A 60 6.35 0.14 -4.16
N GLN A 61 6.25 1.47 -4.29
CA GLN A 61 7.10 2.38 -3.51
C GLN A 61 6.82 2.28 -2.01
N PHE A 62 5.55 2.27 -1.60
CA PHE A 62 5.19 2.14 -0.19
C PHE A 62 5.61 0.79 0.40
N LEU A 63 5.42 -0.30 -0.35
CA LEU A 63 5.83 -1.63 0.09
C LEU A 63 7.35 -1.77 0.17
N ALA A 64 8.10 -1.27 -0.82
CA ALA A 64 9.56 -1.29 -0.80
C ALA A 64 10.12 -0.46 0.36
N ASP A 65 9.55 0.71 0.64
CA ASP A 65 9.91 1.54 1.78
C ASP A 65 9.65 0.81 3.11
N ALA A 66 8.46 0.22 3.26
CA ALA A 66 8.09 -0.55 4.43
C ALA A 66 9.05 -1.71 4.72
N ILE A 67 9.52 -2.41 3.68
CA ILE A 67 10.47 -3.51 3.80
C ILE A 67 11.89 -3.03 4.10
N LEU A 68 12.38 -2.02 3.37
CA LEU A 68 13.79 -1.61 3.41
C LEU A 68 14.08 -0.68 4.58
N ASN A 69 13.17 0.25 4.85
CA ASN A 69 13.31 1.26 5.88
C ASN A 69 12.58 0.91 7.17
N LYS A 70 11.87 -0.22 7.22
CA LYS A 70 11.08 -0.67 8.39
C LYS A 70 10.13 0.43 8.88
N SER A 71 9.43 1.07 7.96
CA SER A 71 8.61 2.24 8.25
C SER A 71 7.32 1.93 9.02
N PHE A 72 6.96 0.64 9.17
CA PHE A 72 5.93 0.21 10.11
C PHE A 72 6.51 -0.04 11.50
N SER A 73 5.84 0.52 12.51
CA SER A 73 6.02 0.03 13.87
C SER A 73 5.34 -1.34 14.03
N ILE A 74 5.88 -2.20 14.89
CA ILE A 74 5.30 -3.51 15.21
C ILE A 74 3.82 -3.37 15.58
N THR A 75 3.52 -2.53 16.57
CA THR A 75 2.15 -2.33 17.08
C THR A 75 1.17 -1.87 15.99
N GLU A 76 1.61 -1.03 15.05
CA GLU A 76 0.78 -0.60 13.94
C GLU A 76 0.49 -1.77 12.99
N TYR A 77 1.51 -2.56 12.66
CA TYR A 77 1.36 -3.68 11.73
C TYR A 77 0.54 -4.83 12.30
N GLU A 78 0.69 -5.13 13.60
CA GLU A 78 -0.12 -6.10 14.33
C GLU A 78 -1.61 -5.68 14.33
N GLN A 79 -1.89 -4.38 14.50
CA GLN A 79 -3.27 -3.85 14.42
C GLN A 79 -3.89 -4.03 13.03
N LEU A 80 -3.08 -3.95 11.97
CA LEU A 80 -3.56 -4.11 10.59
C LEU A 80 -3.80 -5.58 10.22
N THR A 81 -2.92 -6.47 10.64
CA THR A 81 -2.91 -7.86 10.17
C THR A 81 -3.48 -8.87 11.16
N SER A 82 -3.66 -8.47 12.42
CA SER A 82 -4.00 -9.34 13.56
C SER A 82 -3.01 -10.49 13.77
N LEU A 83 -1.77 -10.30 13.35
CA LEU A 83 -0.62 -11.17 13.62
C LEU A 83 0.19 -10.61 14.77
N ASP A 84 0.96 -11.46 15.44
CA ASP A 84 1.90 -11.06 16.49
C ASP A 84 3.33 -11.14 15.94
N PHE A 85 4.15 -10.11 16.20
CA PHE A 85 5.54 -10.03 15.75
C PHE A 85 6.48 -9.65 16.89
N GLU A 86 7.68 -10.23 16.93
CA GLU A 86 8.64 -9.96 18.01
C GLU A 86 9.49 -8.71 17.73
N ASN A 87 9.68 -8.37 16.45
CA ASN A 87 10.55 -7.27 16.02
C ASN A 87 10.19 -6.74 14.62
N GLU A 88 10.70 -5.55 14.29
CA GLU A 88 10.48 -4.90 12.99
C GLU A 88 11.07 -5.68 11.79
N ALA A 89 12.04 -6.58 12.01
CA ALA A 89 12.57 -7.39 10.93
C ALA A 89 11.59 -8.49 10.51
N GLU A 90 10.84 -9.08 11.45
CA GLU A 90 9.78 -10.04 11.13
C GLU A 90 8.61 -9.38 10.38
N VAL A 91 8.26 -8.14 10.73
CA VAL A 91 7.30 -7.34 9.96
C VAL A 91 7.80 -7.14 8.53
N ALA A 92 9.07 -6.79 8.36
CA ALA A 92 9.67 -6.64 7.04
C ALA A 92 9.73 -7.97 6.26
N ASP A 93 9.97 -9.10 6.93
CA ASP A 93 9.95 -10.42 6.32
C ASP A 93 8.53 -10.82 5.86
N ASP A 94 7.50 -10.53 6.66
CA ASP A 94 6.12 -10.78 6.26
C ASP A 94 5.69 -9.93 5.05
N LEU A 95 6.17 -8.69 4.98
CA LEU A 95 5.99 -7.83 3.82
C LEU A 95 6.79 -8.30 2.59
N ARG A 96 7.95 -8.96 2.80
CA ARG A 96 8.68 -9.63 1.70
C ARG A 96 7.91 -10.80 1.14
N ASP A 97 7.19 -11.54 1.97
CA ASP A 97 6.32 -12.62 1.50
C ASP A 97 5.20 -12.08 0.61
N LEU A 98 4.58 -10.95 0.98
CA LEU A 98 3.61 -10.26 0.12
C LEU A 98 4.26 -9.82 -1.20
N TRP A 99 5.44 -9.21 -1.15
CA TRP A 99 6.18 -8.82 -2.35
C TRP A 99 6.43 -10.02 -3.27
N GLN A 100 6.89 -11.14 -2.71
CA GLN A 100 7.17 -12.35 -3.48
C GLN A 100 5.89 -12.92 -4.12
N MET A 101 4.75 -12.85 -3.43
CA MET A 101 3.47 -13.30 -4.01
C MET A 101 2.98 -12.41 -5.15
N MET A 102 3.20 -11.11 -5.08
CA MET A 102 2.78 -10.17 -6.12
C MET A 102 3.76 -10.13 -7.30
N TYR A 103 5.04 -10.01 -7.01
CA TYR A 103 6.06 -9.66 -8.01
C TYR A 103 7.10 -10.76 -8.25
N GLY A 104 7.01 -11.89 -7.55
CA GLY A 104 7.96 -12.99 -7.66
C GLY A 104 9.37 -12.58 -7.23
N ASP A 105 10.37 -12.93 -8.05
CA ASP A 105 11.79 -12.66 -7.79
C ASP A 105 12.23 -11.23 -8.18
N ARG A 106 11.29 -10.30 -8.38
CA ARG A 106 11.63 -8.91 -8.69
C ARG A 106 12.44 -8.30 -7.53
N PRO A 107 13.56 -7.61 -7.81
CA PRO A 107 14.34 -6.96 -6.75
C PRO A 107 13.51 -5.87 -6.05
N ILE A 108 13.64 -5.79 -4.72
CA ILE A 108 13.00 -4.76 -3.88
C ILE A 108 13.91 -3.54 -3.86
N GLU A 109 13.48 -2.47 -4.51
CA GLU A 109 14.22 -1.21 -4.63
C GLU A 109 13.25 -0.05 -4.34
N THR A 110 13.62 0.85 -3.43
CA THR A 110 12.99 2.17 -3.37
C THR A 110 13.54 2.98 -4.56
N SER A 111 12.68 3.54 -5.41
CA SER A 111 13.18 4.46 -6.44
C SER A 111 13.84 5.65 -5.74
N PRO A 112 15.02 6.15 -6.17
CA PRO A 112 15.22 6.59 -7.55
C PRO A 112 16.62 6.31 -8.14
N THR A 113 16.70 5.97 -9.43
CA THR A 113 17.93 6.30 -10.19
C THR A 113 17.61 6.63 -11.64
N ILE A 114 17.27 7.89 -11.89
CA ILE A 114 17.66 8.52 -13.16
C ILE A 114 19.19 8.61 -13.09
N ASN A 115 19.88 7.60 -13.60
CA ASN A 115 21.29 7.72 -13.92
C ASN A 115 21.38 8.71 -15.08
N ASN A 116 21.47 10.01 -14.78
CA ASN A 116 22.06 10.96 -15.71
C ASN A 116 23.55 10.62 -15.79
N SER A 117 23.88 9.57 -16.55
CA SER A 117 25.22 9.41 -17.11
C SER A 117 25.39 10.53 -18.12
N ALA A 118 25.89 11.67 -17.64
CA ALA A 118 26.50 12.67 -18.49
C ALA A 118 27.72 12.02 -19.17
N VAL A 119 27.60 11.78 -20.48
CA VAL A 119 28.73 11.73 -21.42
C VAL A 119 28.29 12.41 -22.71
#